data_AF-A0A099D2M8-F1
#
_entry.id   AF-A0A099D2M8-F1
#
_cell.length_a   1.000
_cell.length_b   1.000
_cell.length_c   1.000
_cell.angle_alpha   90.00
_cell.angle_beta   90.00
_cell.angle_gamma   90.00
#
_symmetry.space_group_name_H-M   'P 1'
#
loop_
_entity.id
_entity.type
_entity.pdbx_description
1 polymer ?
#
loop_
_entity_poly.entity_id
_entity_poly.type
_entity_poly.pdbx_seq_one_letter_code
_entity_poly.pdbx_strand_id
1 'polypeptide(L)' 'MTDPDELVEGEASSTIRRRLSDGTEHRAAKVPHEPGELRERLTRLGWDVEVRPTSGPFYWGRGRAARPLG' A
#
# COMPACT_ATOMS: atom_id res chain seq x y z
N MET A 1 -12.12 -26.19 -5.83
CA MET A 1 -12.43 -25.40 -7.03
C MET A 1 -12.04 -23.97 -6.68
N THR A 2 -10.81 -23.61 -7.04
CA THR A 2 -10.23 -22.29 -6.74
C THR A 2 -10.20 -21.54 -8.07
N ASP A 3 -10.83 -20.37 -8.13
CA ASP A 3 -10.93 -19.57 -9.34
C ASP A 3 -9.57 -18.94 -9.68
N PRO A 4 -9.02 -19.15 -10.90
CA PRO A 4 -7.66 -18.76 -11.28
C PRO A 4 -7.47 -17.26 -11.59
N ASP A 5 -8.34 -16.38 -11.08
CA ASP A 5 -8.00 -14.95 -10.92
C ASP A 5 -6.91 -14.75 -9.82
N GLU A 6 -6.46 -15.84 -9.21
CA GLU A 6 -5.30 -16.00 -8.36
C GLU A 6 -3.98 -15.93 -9.16
N LEU A 7 -3.20 -14.88 -8.88
CA LEU A 7 -1.75 -14.78 -9.11
C LEU A 7 -1.32 -14.65 -10.59
N VAL A 8 -1.46 -13.44 -11.14
CA VAL A 8 -0.60 -13.02 -12.26
C VAL A 8 0.82 -12.81 -11.71
N GLU A 9 1.67 -13.83 -11.89
CA GLU A 9 3.12 -13.92 -11.67
C GLU A 9 3.66 -14.18 -10.24
N GLY A 10 3.01 -15.06 -9.48
CA GLY A 10 3.64 -15.66 -8.29
C GLY A 10 3.89 -14.71 -7.11
N GLU A 11 4.46 -15.25 -6.02
CA GLU A 11 4.69 -14.57 -4.73
C GLU A 11 5.52 -13.27 -4.82
N ALA A 12 6.24 -13.06 -5.93
CA ALA A 12 7.09 -11.90 -6.19
C ALA A 12 6.44 -10.84 -7.09
N SER A 13 5.22 -11.07 -7.61
CA SER A 13 4.63 -10.15 -8.58
C SER A 13 4.26 -8.80 -7.96
N SER A 14 4.90 -7.76 -8.48
CA SER A 14 4.62 -6.36 -8.17
C SER A 14 3.36 -5.84 -8.84
N THR A 15 2.63 -6.63 -9.65
CA THR A 15 1.42 -6.18 -10.37
C THR A 15 0.30 -7.24 -10.34
N ILE A 16 -0.84 -6.90 -9.76
CA ILE A 16 -2.07 -7.72 -9.77
C ILE A 16 -3.10 -7.11 -10.72
N ARG A 17 -3.89 -7.96 -11.38
CA ARG A 17 -5.14 -7.52 -12.04
C ARG A 17 -6.27 -7.56 -11.02
N ARG A 18 -7.07 -6.50 -10.96
CA ARG A 18 -8.23 -6.42 -10.07
C ARG A 18 -9.43 -5.90 -10.84
N ARG A 19 -10.53 -6.63 -10.75
CA ARG A 19 -11.84 -6.14 -11.19
C ARG A 19 -12.46 -5.32 -10.05
N LEU A 20 -12.83 -4.07 -10.34
CA LEU A 20 -13.55 -3.23 -9.38
C LEU A 20 -15.02 -3.63 -9.36
N SER A 21 -15.75 -3.20 -8.32
CA SER A 21 -17.17 -3.53 -8.13
C SER A 21 -18.10 -3.00 -9.22
N ASP A 22 -17.61 -2.07 -10.04
CA ASP A 22 -18.28 -1.56 -11.24
C ASP A 22 -18.02 -2.42 -12.49
N GLY A 23 -17.30 -3.54 -12.36
CA GLY A 23 -16.97 -4.46 -13.44
C GLY A 23 -15.73 -4.08 -14.26
N THR A 24 -15.12 -2.93 -14.02
CA THR A 24 -13.93 -2.47 -14.74
C THR A 24 -12.68 -3.24 -14.31
N GLU A 25 -11.78 -3.53 -15.25
CA GLU A 25 -10.51 -4.20 -14.98
C GLU A 25 -9.36 -3.19 -14.85
N HIS A 26 -8.68 -3.23 -13.71
CA HIS A 26 -7.52 -2.38 -13.44
C HIS A 26 -6.29 -3.23 -13.12
N ARG A 27 -5.11 -2.67 -13.38
CA ARG A 27 -3.83 -3.19 -12.91
C ARG A 27 -3.43 -2.42 -11.66
N ALA A 28 -3.21 -3.12 -10.55
CA ALA A 28 -2.69 -2.53 -9.32
C ALA A 28 -1.26 -3.01 -9.11
N ALA A 29 -0.33 -2.07 -8.89
CA ALA A 29 1.06 -2.40 -8.60
C ALA A 29 1.35 -2.28 -7.09
N LYS A 30 1.92 -3.33 -6.49
CA LYS A 30 2.51 -3.28 -5.15
C LYS A 30 3.88 -2.62 -5.28
N VAL A 31 3.97 -1.36 -4.85
CA VAL A 31 5.24 -0.64 -4.80
C VAL A 31 5.78 -0.75 -3.37
N PRO A 32 6.89 -1.47 -3.13
CA PRO A 32 7.53 -1.48 -1.83
C PRO A 32 8.06 -0.06 -1.52
N HIS A 33 7.95 0.34 -0.26
CA HIS A 33 8.47 1.60 0.23
C HIS A 33 9.32 1.32 1.44
N GLU A 34 10.48 1.96 1.58
CA GLU A 34 11.18 1.96 2.85
C GLU A 34 10.40 2.76 3.91
N PRO A 35 10.61 2.54 5.23
CA PRO A 35 9.85 3.22 6.27
C PRO A 35 9.87 4.75 6.17
N GLY A 36 11.03 5.32 5.81
CA GLY A 36 11.21 6.76 5.62
C GLY A 36 10.40 7.29 4.43
N GLU A 37 10.48 6.61 3.29
CA GLU A 37 9.75 6.98 2.07
C GLU A 37 8.23 6.91 2.29
N LEU A 38 7.75 5.86 2.97
CA LEU A 38 6.35 5.71 3.32
C LEU A 38 5.87 6.86 4.21
N ARG A 39 6.65 7.21 5.24
CA ARG A 39 6.34 8.34 6.13
C ARG A 39 6.22 9.65 5.35
N GLU A 40 7.21 9.98 4.53
CA GLU A 40 7.20 11.21 3.73
C GLU A 40 5.99 11.30 2.79
N ARG A 41 5.65 10.18 2.14
CA ARG A 41 4.53 10.11 1.23
C ARG A 41 3.20 10.32 1.96
N LEU A 42 3.03 9.72 3.14
CA LEU A 42 1.86 9.94 3.99
C LEU A 42 1.78 11.37 4.51
N THR A 43 2.92 11.99 4.85
CA THR A 43 2.97 13.41 5.21
C THR A 43 2.49 14.33 4.10
N ARG A 44 2.88 14.07 2.85
CA ARG A 44 2.35 14.82 1.69
C ARG A 44 0.84 14.65 1.48
N LEU A 45 0.26 13.55 1.96
CA LEU A 45 -1.18 13.30 1.94
C LEU A 45 -1.91 13.91 3.15
N GLY A 46 -1.22 14.70 3.98
CA GLY A 46 -1.82 15.36 5.14
C GLY A 46 -1.92 14.45 6.36
N TRP A 47 -0.98 13.52 6.55
CA TRP A 47 -0.87 12.71 7.77
C TRP A 47 0.35 13.08 8.59
N ASP A 48 0.17 13.24 9.90
CA ASP A 48 1.26 13.21 10.86
C ASP A 48 1.40 11.78 11.37
N VAL A 49 2.45 11.09 10.90
CA VAL A 49 2.61 9.65 11.07
C VAL A 49 4.03 9.27 11.47
N GLU A 50 4.10 8.28 12.36
CA GLU A 50 5.30 7.56 12.75
C GLU A 50 5.25 6.16 12.13
N VAL A 51 6.29 5.78 11.40
CA VAL A 51 6.43 4.45 10.78
C VAL A 51 7.72 3.82 11.31
N ARG A 52 7.62 2.60 11.83
CA ARG A 52 8.73 1.85 12.40
C ARG A 52 8.84 0.47 11.74
N PRO A 53 10.07 0.03 11.43
CA PRO A 53 10.27 -1.33 10.94
C PRO A 53 9.92 -2.36 12.02
N THR A 54 9.46 -3.53 11.58
CA THR A 54 9.41 -4.75 12.41
C THR A 54 10.51 -5.71 11.97
N SER A 55 10.70 -6.81 12.70
CA SER A 55 11.44 -7.96 12.18
C SER A 55 10.65 -8.62 11.05
N GLY A 56 10.87 -8.20 9.81
CA GLY A 56 10.18 -8.74 8.62
C GLY A 56 9.73 -7.65 7.64
N PRO A 57 8.92 -8.00 6.63
CA PRO A 57 8.53 -7.08 5.55
C PRO A 57 7.42 -6.10 5.95
N PHE A 58 7.02 -6.09 7.22
CA PHE A 58 5.92 -5.27 7.72
C PHE A 58 6.43 -4.09 8.55
N TYR A 59 5.65 -3.02 8.54
CA TYR A 59 5.87 -1.86 9.38
C TYR A 59 4.73 -1.70 10.37
N TRP A 60 5.03 -1.11 11.52
CA TRP A 60 4.03 -0.70 12.50
C TRP A 60 4.17 0.79 12.75
N GLY A 61 3.08 1.43 13.14
CA GLY A 61 3.08 2.87 13.28
C GLY A 61 1.79 3.40 13.85
N ARG A 62 1.76 4.70 14.06
CA ARG A 62 0.59 5.45 14.51
C ARG A 62 0.53 6.74 13.72
N GLY A 63 -0.67 7.17 13.39
CA GLY A 63 -0.87 8.39 12.62
C GLY A 63 -2.17 9.06 12.98
N ARG A 64 -2.21 10.37 12.72
CA ARG A 64 -3.40 11.20 12.79
C ARG A 64 -3.46 12.07 11.54
N ALA A 65 -4.66 12.51 11.17
CA ALA A 65 -4.79 13.57 10.18
C ALA A 65 -3.98 14.79 10.65
N ALA A 66 -3.10 15.28 9.79
CA ALA A 66 -2.44 16.55 10.01
C ALA A 66 -3.52 17.63 9.97
N ARG A 67 -3.59 18.45 11.02
CA ARG A 67 -4.49 19.58 11.04
C ARG A 67 -4.11 20.52 9.89
N PRO A 68 -5.06 20.94 9.03
CA PRO A 68 -4.77 21.95 8.01
C PRO A 68 -4.16 23.17 8.68
N LEU A 69 -3.07 23.70 8.12
CA LEU A 69 -2.60 25.04 8.47
C LEU A 69 -3.71 26.00 8.04
N GLY A 70 -4.37 26.60 9.03
CA GLY A 70 -5.40 27.61 8.81
C GLY A 70 -4.82 28.97 8.46
#